data_AF-A0A645B7V8-F1
#
_entry.id   AF-A0A645B7V8-F1
#
_cell.length_a   1.000
_cell.length_b   1.000
_cell.length_c   1.000
_cell.angle_alpha   90.00
_cell.angle_beta   90.00
_cell.angle_gamma   90.00
#
_symmetry.space_group_name_H-M   'P 1'
#
loop_
_entity.id
_entity.type
_entity.pdbx_description
1 polymer ?
#
loop_
_entity_poly.entity_id
_entity_poly.type
_entity_poly.pdbx_seq_one_letter_code
_entity_poly.pdbx_strand_id
1 'polypeptide(L)' 'MRRPPAAVTDENWKYLQFVDAVSELPNTHIDAENPEQLLARYAERQRLDSLTLIFTARKYYTGKVVLRMIDLLMEV' A
#
# COMPACT_ATOMS: atom_id res chain seq x y z
N MET A 1 18.86 1.44 -1.08
CA MET A 1 17.77 1.27 -0.10
C MET A 1 17.12 2.64 0.13
N ARG A 2 15.80 2.74 -0.05
CA ARG A 2 15.05 3.98 0.19
C ARG A 2 14.81 4.11 1.70
N ARG A 3 14.97 5.32 2.25
CA ARG A 3 14.62 5.58 3.65
C ARG A 3 13.10 5.58 3.79
N PRO A 4 12.54 4.96 4.84
CA PRO A 4 11.11 5.06 5.13
C PRO A 4 10.69 6.53 5.26
N PRO A 5 9.48 6.90 4.83
CA PRO A 5 9.01 8.28 4.89
C PRO A 5 8.62 8.72 6.32
N ALA A 6 8.63 7.79 7.28
CA ALA A 6 8.39 8.02 8.70
C ALA A 6 9.27 7.10 9.56
N ALA A 7 9.41 7.41 10.85
CA ALA A 7 9.99 6.45 11.80
C ALA A 7 9.15 5.17 11.83
N VAL A 8 9.81 4.03 11.68
CA VAL A 8 9.17 2.71 11.65
C VAL A 8 8.94 2.26 13.09
N THR A 9 7.71 1.87 13.41
CA THR A 9 7.29 1.33 14.71
C THR A 9 6.59 -0.01 14.51
N ASP A 10 6.43 -0.78 15.58
CA ASP A 10 5.70 -2.05 15.57
C ASP A 10 4.23 -1.90 15.10
N GLU A 11 3.69 -0.68 15.23
CA GLU A 11 2.31 -0.34 14.87
C GLU A 11 2.17 0.06 13.40
N ASN A 12 3.18 0.74 12.81
CA ASN A 12 3.05 1.35 11.48
C ASN A 12 3.79 0.62 10.36
N TRP A 13 4.72 -0.29 10.68
CA TRP A 13 5.64 -0.84 9.68
C TRP A 13 4.91 -1.58 8.56
N LYS A 14 3.83 -2.32 8.87
CA LYS A 14 3.04 -3.03 7.87
C LYS A 14 2.31 -2.08 6.93
N TYR A 15 1.79 -0.98 7.47
CA TYR A 15 1.11 0.05 6.67
C TYR A 15 2.11 0.75 5.74
N LEU A 16 3.28 1.14 6.26
CA LEU A 16 4.33 1.75 5.45
C LEU A 16 4.78 0.81 4.33
N GLN A 17 5.09 -0.45 4.65
CA GLN A 17 5.52 -1.45 3.68
C GLN A 17 4.46 -1.74 2.61
N PHE A 18 3.19 -1.82 3.00
CA PHE A 18 2.11 -2.06 2.04
C PHE A 18 1.98 -0.90 1.06
N VAL A 19 2.01 0.35 1.55
CA VAL A 19 1.93 1.53 0.68
C VAL A 19 3.16 1.63 -0.23
N ASP A 20 4.35 1.26 0.25
CA ASP A 20 5.55 1.14 -0.59
C ASP A 20 5.33 0.15 -1.75
N ALA A 21 4.77 -1.04 -1.47
CA ALA A 21 4.48 -2.03 -2.50
C ALA A 21 3.50 -1.52 -3.56
N VAL A 22 2.41 -0.87 -3.13
CA VAL A 22 1.42 -0.28 -4.06
C VAL A 22 2.00 0.91 -4.84
N SER A 23 2.90 1.69 -4.22
CA SER A 23 3.59 2.81 -4.88
C SER A 23 4.44 2.34 -6.06
N GLU A 24 5.20 1.26 -5.88
CA GLU A 24 6.15 0.73 -6.87
C GLU A 24 5.52 -0.22 -7.90
N LEU A 25 4.27 -0.66 -7.69
CA LEU A 25 3.54 -1.57 -8.58
C LEU A 25 3.66 -1.22 -10.08
N PRO A 26 3.45 0.03 -10.53
CA PRO A 26 3.50 0.37 -11.95
C PRO A 26 4.92 0.40 -12.54
N ASN A 27 5.94 0.47 -11.69
CA ASN A 27 7.34 0.57 -12.10
C ASN A 27 8.05 -0.78 -12.01
N THR A 28 7.35 -1.81 -11.51
CA THR A 28 7.93 -3.13 -11.25
C THR A 28 7.44 -4.11 -12.29
N HIS A 29 8.37 -4.88 -12.87
CA HIS A 29 7.98 -6.03 -13.68
C HIS A 29 7.49 -7.15 -12.76
N ILE A 30 6.21 -7.48 -12.85
CA ILE A 30 5.55 -8.47 -12.00
C ILE A 30 5.00 -9.58 -12.88
N ASP A 31 5.50 -10.79 -12.69
CA ASP A 31 5.03 -12.00 -13.34
C ASP A 31 3.88 -12.64 -12.52
N ALA A 32 2.81 -11.86 -12.33
CA ALA A 32 1.58 -12.31 -11.70
C ALA A 32 0.41 -11.75 -12.50
N GLU A 33 -0.62 -12.58 -12.72
CA GLU A 33 -1.73 -12.25 -13.61
C GLU A 33 -2.57 -11.06 -13.12
N ASN A 34 -2.77 -10.91 -11.80
CA ASN A 34 -3.56 -9.83 -11.18
C ASN A 34 -2.90 -9.35 -9.87
N PRO A 35 -1.79 -8.60 -9.93
CA PRO A 35 -1.00 -8.25 -8.75
C PRO A 35 -1.72 -7.30 -7.78
N GLU A 36 -2.61 -6.45 -8.28
CA GLU A 36 -3.49 -5.60 -7.47
C GLU A 36 -4.40 -6.45 -6.57
N GLN A 37 -5.07 -7.46 -7.14
CA GLN A 37 -5.97 -8.32 -6.40
C GLN A 37 -5.22 -9.17 -5.36
N LEU A 38 -3.98 -9.58 -5.66
CA LEU A 38 -3.12 -10.27 -4.70
C LEU A 38 -2.76 -9.37 -3.52
N LEU A 39 -2.46 -8.09 -3.76
CA LEU A 39 -2.20 -7.11 -2.70
C LEU A 39 -3.44 -6.81 -1.86
N ALA A 40 -4.60 -6.62 -2.48
CA ALA A 40 -5.86 -6.43 -1.75
C ALA A 40 -6.14 -7.61 -0.80
N ARG A 41 -6.08 -8.85 -1.31
CA ARG A 41 -6.22 -10.07 -0.49
C ARG A 41 -5.14 -10.18 0.59
N TYR A 42 -3.92 -9.72 0.32
CA TYR A 42 -2.87 -9.71 1.32
C TYR A 42 -3.20 -8.74 2.47
N ALA A 43 -3.72 -7.54 2.17
CA ALA A 43 -4.16 -6.59 3.20
C ALA A 43 -5.23 -7.20 4.10
N GLU A 44 -6.23 -7.88 3.53
CA GLU A 44 -7.27 -8.60 4.26
C GLU A 44 -6.69 -9.69 5.17
N ARG A 45 -5.81 -10.55 4.65
CA ARG A 45 -5.18 -11.63 5.41
C ARG A 45 -4.33 -11.11 6.57
N GLN A 46 -3.68 -9.95 6.37
CA GLN A 46 -2.90 -9.28 7.42
C GLN A 46 -3.75 -8.42 8.36
N ARG A 47 -5.07 -8.33 8.12
CA ARG A 47 -6.01 -7.47 8.86
C ARG A 47 -5.57 -6.01 8.90
N LEU A 48 -5.04 -5.52 7.78
CA LEU A 48 -4.72 -4.10 7.64
C LEU A 48 -6.00 -3.32 7.42
N ASP A 49 -6.21 -2.28 8.23
CA ASP A 49 -7.37 -1.41 8.08
C ASP A 49 -7.22 -0.52 6.83
N SER A 50 -8.20 -0.60 5.93
CA SER A 50 -8.16 0.11 4.64
C SER A 50 -8.11 1.63 4.80
N LEU A 51 -8.83 2.19 5.77
CA LEU A 51 -8.79 3.63 6.03
C LEU A 51 -7.43 4.06 6.56
N THR A 52 -6.83 3.28 7.46
CA THR A 52 -5.48 3.52 7.99
C THR A 52 -4.44 3.43 6.88
N LEU A 53 -4.58 2.50 5.93
CA LEU A 53 -3.75 2.43 4.73
C LEU A 53 -3.86 3.70 3.87
N ILE A 54 -5.08 4.16 3.59
CA ILE A 54 -5.32 5.39 2.82
C ILE A 54 -4.78 6.62 3.56
N PHE A 55 -4.99 6.73 4.86
CA PHE A 55 -4.47 7.85 5.66
C PHE A 55 -2.94 7.83 5.77
N THR A 56 -2.33 6.66 5.86
CA THR A 56 -0.87 6.49 5.81
C THR A 56 -0.33 6.98 4.46
N ALA A 57 -0.96 6.56 3.36
CA ALA A 57 -0.60 7.02 2.02
C ALA A 57 -0.73 8.54 1.89
N ARG A 58 -1.85 9.11 2.33
CA ARG A 58 -2.11 10.56 2.29
C ARG A 58 -1.09 11.36 3.10
N LYS A 59 -0.61 10.82 4.22
CA LYS A 59 0.33 11.53 5.11
C LYS A 59 1.75 11.55 4.57
N TYR A 60 2.17 10.50 3.86
CA TYR A 60 3.60 10.26 3.59
C TYR A 60 3.96 10.09 2.11
N TYR A 61 2.97 9.94 1.21
CA TYR A 61 3.18 9.63 -0.19
C TYR A 61 2.49 10.64 -1.10
N THR A 62 2.69 10.51 -2.41
CA THR A 62 2.10 11.43 -3.40
C THR A 62 0.61 11.17 -3.59
N GLY A 63 -0.13 12.19 -4.05
CA GLY A 63 -1.56 12.04 -4.34
C GLY A 63 -1.89 10.91 -5.34
N LYS A 64 -0.96 10.60 -6.27
CA LYS A 64 -1.10 9.47 -7.19
C LYS A 64 -1.13 8.13 -6.46
N VAL A 65 -0.34 7.98 -5.40
CA VAL A 65 -0.36 6.76 -4.57
C VAL A 65 -1.68 6.68 -3.80
N VAL A 66 -2.17 7.80 -3.28
CA VAL A 66 -3.47 7.84 -2.56
C VAL A 66 -4.62 7.37 -3.45
N LEU A 67 -4.72 7.89 -4.69
CA LEU A 67 -5.76 7.46 -5.63
C LEU A 67 -5.69 5.96 -5.90
N ARG A 68 -4.51 5.42 -6.17
CA ARG A 68 -4.34 3.97 -6.37
C ARG A 68 -4.73 3.15 -5.15
N MET A 69 -4.41 3.63 -3.95
CA MET A 69 -4.82 2.96 -2.71
C MET A 69 -6.34 2.94 -2.56
N ILE A 70 -7.04 4.00 -2.96
CA ILE A 70 -8.50 4.06 -2.98
C ILE A 70 -9.04 3.04 -3.99
N ASP A 71 -8.55 3.07 -5.23
CA ASP A 71 -8.99 2.14 -6.28
C ASP A 71 -8.78 0.68 -5.84
N LEU A 72 -7.60 0.36 -5.28
CA LEU A 72 -7.24 -1.00 -4.84
C LEU A 72 -8.07 -1.51 -3.64
N LEU A 73 -8.47 -0.63 -2.72
CA LEU A 73 -9.09 -1.05 -1.44
C LEU A 73 -10.60 -0.82 -1.38
N MET A 74 -11.15 0.01 -2.27
CA MET A 74 -12.56 0.43 -2.23
C MET A 74 -13.36 -0.04 -3.44
N GLU A 75 -12.70 -0.51 -4.51
CA GLU A 75 -13.40 -1.21 -5.59
C GLU A 75 -13.71 -2.65 -5.13
N VAL A 76 -14.99 -2.87 -4.80
CA VAL A 76 -15.62 -4.19 -4.55
C VAL A 76 -16.63 -4.46 -5.66
#